data_AF-A0A6M6JEP3-F1
#
_entry.id   AF-A0A6M6JEP3-F1
#
_cell.length_a   1.000
_cell.length_b   1.000
_cell.length_c   1.000
_cell.angle_alpha   90.00
_cell.angle_beta   90.00
_cell.angle_gamma   90.00
#
_symmetry.space_group_name_H-M   'P 1'
#
loop_
_entity.id
_entity.type
_entity.pdbx_description
1 polymer ?
#
loop_
_entity_poly.entity_id
_entity_poly.type
_entity_poly.pdbx_seq_one_letter_code
_entity_poly.pdbx_strand_id
1 'polypeptide(L)'
;MENWSGGDGFEDIPFNDARGRMRPNLHSLLCAIGLIDASRPVETLFKSDEKLLGFASIVRCSVEILTGGDWKGSGSRILSRTVSARPRFLRECVNRHLRDALPQSVELIILLGAEVGYVREMREFLASEVMPPKIEYVYQALGRTVVHLPHPSGEASGFVKVFCGEKEKPGQNEGSMIECRRQVVPAVAKLLPSLGRPNDAVGH
;
A
#
# COMPACT_ATOMS: atom_id res chain seq x y z
N MET A 1 14.36 -8.95 23.85
CA MET A 1 13.00 -8.58 24.29
C MET A 1 12.96 -7.07 24.33
N GLU A 2 12.44 -6.45 23.27
CA GLU A 2 12.26 -4.99 23.25
C GLU A 2 11.11 -4.63 24.21
N ASN A 3 11.38 -3.66 25.08
CA ASN A 3 10.41 -3.13 26.03
C ASN A 3 9.34 -2.36 25.27
N TRP A 4 8.17 -2.96 25.10
CA TRP A 4 6.96 -2.24 24.72
C TRP A 4 6.44 -1.55 25.99
N SER A 5 6.80 -0.29 26.19
CA SER A 5 6.24 0.53 27.26
C SER A 5 4.75 0.74 26.98
N GLY A 6 3.89 0.26 27.89
CA GLY A 6 2.44 0.43 27.79
C GLY A 6 2.04 1.90 27.69
N GLY A 7 1.71 2.33 26.47
CA GLY A 7 1.26 3.69 26.16
C GLY A 7 0.75 3.88 24.73
N ASP A 8 0.77 2.84 23.89
CA ASP A 8 0.53 2.98 22.46
C ASP A 8 -0.94 2.66 22.14
N GLY A 9 -1.68 3.66 21.65
CA GLY A 9 -3.01 3.44 21.09
C GLY A 9 -2.92 2.54 19.85
N PHE A 10 -4.06 2.00 19.39
CA PHE A 10 -4.09 1.25 18.12
C PHE A 10 -3.48 2.05 16.95
N GLU A 11 -3.59 3.38 17.02
CA GLU A 11 -3.11 4.38 16.07
C GLU A 11 -1.57 4.44 15.95
N ASP A 12 -0.84 3.91 16.94
CA ASP A 12 0.63 3.91 16.99
C ASP A 12 1.25 2.70 16.29
N ILE A 13 0.42 1.73 15.88
CA ILE A 13 0.87 0.47 15.28
C ILE A 13 1.04 0.59 13.75
N PRO A 14 0.10 1.15 12.96
CA PRO A 14 0.22 1.21 11.52
C PRO A 14 1.41 2.02 11.06
N PHE A 15 2.15 1.47 10.10
CA PHE A 15 3.25 2.15 9.41
C PHE A 15 4.34 2.68 10.35
N ASN A 16 4.45 2.13 11.57
CA ASN A 16 5.49 2.45 12.51
C ASN A 16 6.69 1.52 12.26
N ASP A 17 7.79 2.06 11.75
CA ASP A 17 9.06 1.34 11.61
C ASP A 17 10.10 1.90 12.58
N ALA A 18 11.01 1.03 13.04
CA ALA A 18 12.07 1.42 13.99
C ALA A 18 12.98 2.57 13.49
N ARG A 19 12.96 2.85 12.18
CA ARG A 19 13.73 3.94 11.55
C ARG A 19 12.94 5.25 11.41
N GLY A 20 11.65 5.27 11.75
CA GLY A 20 10.78 6.46 11.66
C GLY A 20 10.60 7.00 10.24
N ARG A 21 10.74 6.15 9.21
CA ARG A 21 10.72 6.55 7.78
C ARG A 21 9.42 6.16 7.09
N MET A 22 8.70 5.19 7.62
CA MET A 22 7.57 4.60 6.93
C MET A 22 6.35 5.55 6.87
N ARG A 23 6.02 6.25 7.96
CA ARG A 23 4.98 7.30 7.96
C ARG A 23 5.32 8.48 7.03
N PRO A 24 6.52 9.10 7.08
CA PRO A 24 6.89 10.16 6.14
C PRO A 24 6.83 9.72 4.66
N ASN A 25 7.32 8.52 4.33
CA ASN A 25 7.24 8.02 2.96
C ASN A 25 5.78 7.80 2.53
N LEU A 26 4.93 7.25 3.41
CA LEU A 26 3.50 7.09 3.12
C LEU A 26 2.82 8.44 2.86
N HIS A 27 3.14 9.46 3.67
CA HIS A 27 2.66 10.82 3.44
C HIS A 27 3.04 11.33 2.04
N SER A 28 4.32 11.25 1.67
CA SER A 28 4.79 11.67 0.33
C SER A 28 4.07 10.94 -0.80
N LEU A 29 3.81 9.63 -0.65
CA LEU A 29 3.09 8.84 -1.64
C LEU A 29 1.63 9.28 -1.79
N LEU A 30 0.92 9.50 -0.67
CA LEU A 30 -0.49 9.92 -0.68
C LEU A 30 -0.65 11.35 -1.23
N CYS A 31 0.28 12.25 -0.91
CA CYS A 31 0.35 13.58 -1.51
C CYS A 31 0.61 13.51 -3.03
N ALA A 32 1.55 12.66 -3.46
CA ALA A 32 1.90 12.56 -4.88
C ALA A 32 0.75 12.09 -5.78
N ILE A 33 -0.23 11.35 -5.22
CA ILE A 33 -1.45 10.93 -5.93
C ILE A 33 -2.66 11.81 -5.62
N GLY A 34 -2.50 12.85 -4.80
CA GLY A 34 -3.54 13.83 -4.49
C GLY A 34 -4.63 13.35 -3.53
N LEU A 35 -4.40 12.30 -2.73
CA LEU A 35 -5.38 11.82 -1.74
C LEU A 35 -5.39 12.65 -0.44
N ILE A 36 -4.27 13.30 -0.12
CA ILE A 36 -4.16 14.21 1.00
C ILE A 36 -3.36 15.45 0.58
N ASP A 37 -3.62 16.57 1.26
CA ASP A 37 -2.83 17.78 1.12
C ASP A 37 -1.50 17.65 1.88
N ALA A 38 -0.47 18.34 1.41
CA ALA A 38 0.86 18.34 2.03
C ALA A 38 0.89 18.90 3.46
N SER A 39 -0.14 19.64 3.88
CA SER A 39 -0.30 20.16 5.23
C SER A 39 -0.98 19.17 6.19
N ARG A 40 -1.60 18.09 5.66
CA ARG A 40 -2.35 17.12 6.46
C ARG A 40 -1.41 16.07 7.07
N PRO A 41 -1.22 16.03 8.40
CA PRO A 41 -0.33 15.05 9.02
C PRO A 41 -0.85 13.63 8.83
N VAL A 42 0.03 12.70 8.47
CA VAL A 42 -0.32 11.30 8.19
C VAL A 42 -0.85 10.56 9.42
N GLU A 43 -0.46 10.99 10.62
CA GLU A 43 -0.93 10.45 11.90
C GLU A 43 -2.44 10.62 12.07
N THR A 44 -3.00 11.69 11.49
CA THR A 44 -4.45 11.93 11.56
C THR A 44 -5.27 10.88 10.80
N LEU A 45 -4.64 10.16 9.87
CA LEU A 45 -5.31 9.15 9.04
C LEU A 45 -5.53 7.82 9.77
N PHE A 46 -4.86 7.59 10.90
CA PHE A 46 -4.97 6.34 11.66
C PHE A 46 -6.01 6.41 12.79
N LYS A 47 -6.58 7.60 13.02
CA LYS A 47 -7.56 7.84 14.07
C LYS A 47 -8.89 7.15 13.73
N SER A 48 -9.61 6.75 14.77
CA SER A 48 -10.90 6.04 14.63
C SER A 48 -12.02 6.89 13.98
N ASP A 49 -11.87 8.21 13.95
CA ASP A 49 -12.81 9.15 13.33
C ASP A 49 -12.54 9.38 11.84
N GLU A 50 -11.43 8.89 11.27
CA GLU A 50 -11.18 8.90 9.83
C GLU A 50 -12.26 8.09 9.09
N LYS A 51 -12.82 8.67 8.02
CA LYS A 51 -13.92 8.08 7.23
C LYS A 51 -13.58 7.85 5.77
N LEU A 52 -12.53 8.49 5.25
CA LEU A 52 -12.14 8.45 3.85
C LEU A 52 -11.07 7.40 3.58
N LEU A 53 -10.13 7.22 4.52
CA LEU A 53 -9.00 6.29 4.35
C LEU A 53 -9.03 5.20 5.42
N GLY A 54 -8.85 3.96 4.98
CA GLY A 54 -8.70 2.80 5.86
C GLY A 54 -7.37 2.11 5.61
N PHE A 55 -6.74 1.59 6.66
CA PHE A 55 -5.46 0.89 6.57
C PHE A 55 -5.60 -0.57 7.02
N ALA A 56 -4.97 -1.44 6.24
CA ALA A 56 -5.07 -2.88 6.41
C ALA A 56 -3.81 -3.57 5.90
N SER A 57 -3.48 -4.70 6.53
CA SER A 57 -2.57 -5.68 5.94
C SER A 57 -3.39 -6.74 5.22
N ILE A 58 -2.90 -7.20 4.07
CA ILE A 58 -3.50 -8.30 3.32
C ILE A 58 -3.47 -9.62 4.10
N VAL A 59 -2.44 -9.80 4.94
CA VAL A 59 -2.36 -10.89 5.92
C VAL A 59 -2.58 -10.30 7.30
N ARG A 60 -3.60 -10.78 8.01
CA ARG A 60 -4.00 -10.28 9.34
C ARG A 60 -3.30 -10.97 10.51
N CYS A 61 -2.61 -12.08 10.24
CA CYS A 61 -1.78 -12.77 11.22
C CYS A 61 -0.29 -12.42 11.03
N SER A 62 0.49 -12.58 12.10
CA SER A 62 1.95 -12.55 12.01
C SER A 62 2.43 -13.70 11.12
N VAL A 63 3.31 -13.39 10.18
CA VAL A 63 3.96 -14.37 9.31
C VAL A 63 5.45 -14.30 9.56
N GLU A 64 6.09 -15.45 9.61
CA GLU A 64 7.54 -15.58 9.66
C GLU A 64 8.00 -16.53 8.55
N ILE A 65 9.15 -16.24 7.95
CA ILE A 65 9.77 -17.10 6.95
C ILE A 65 11.15 -17.53 7.47
N LEU A 66 11.40 -18.84 7.46
CA LEU A 66 12.71 -19.40 7.77
C LEU A 66 13.69 -19.05 6.65
N THR A 67 14.72 -18.25 6.97
CA THR A 67 15.78 -17.86 6.04
C THR A 67 17.13 -18.12 6.69
N GLY A 68 17.92 -19.05 6.12
CA GLY A 68 19.26 -19.34 6.63
C GLY A 68 19.29 -19.87 8.06
N GLY A 69 18.23 -20.56 8.51
CA GLY A 69 18.11 -21.10 9.87
C GLY A 69 17.39 -20.17 10.85
N ASP A 70 17.15 -18.91 10.50
CA ASP A 70 16.46 -17.94 11.35
C ASP A 70 15.03 -17.66 10.87
N TRP A 71 14.08 -17.57 11.79
CA TRP A 71 12.75 -17.03 11.50
C TRP A 71 12.82 -15.50 11.39
N LYS A 72 12.35 -14.96 10.26
CA LYS A 72 12.29 -13.51 10.03
C LYS A 72 10.82 -13.09 9.83
N GLY A 73 10.34 -12.20 10.67
CA GLY A 73 8.97 -11.62 10.61
C GLY A 73 8.87 -10.25 9.93
N SER A 74 9.99 -9.55 9.68
CA SER A 74 10.01 -8.22 9.06
C SER A 74 11.25 -8.02 8.17
N GLY A 75 11.23 -6.98 7.32
CA GLY A 75 12.43 -6.49 6.59
C GLY A 75 13.07 -7.43 5.55
N SER A 76 12.43 -8.55 5.17
CA SER A 76 13.09 -9.62 4.39
C SER A 76 12.37 -9.97 3.08
N ARG A 77 11.73 -9.00 2.42
CA ARG A 77 10.76 -9.25 1.32
C ARG A 77 9.70 -10.28 1.71
N ILE A 78 9.36 -10.32 3.01
CA ILE A 78 8.47 -11.34 3.57
C ILE A 78 7.11 -11.34 2.88
N LEU A 79 6.60 -10.15 2.56
CA LEU A 79 5.35 -9.98 1.83
C LEU A 79 5.44 -10.57 0.42
N SER A 80 6.43 -10.17 -0.38
CA SER A 80 6.62 -10.70 -1.73
C SER A 80 6.80 -12.22 -1.72
N ARG A 81 7.62 -12.75 -0.80
CA ARG A 81 7.83 -14.20 -0.66
C ARG A 81 6.56 -14.95 -0.25
N THR A 82 5.81 -14.41 0.71
CA THR A 82 4.54 -15.00 1.17
C THR A 82 3.53 -15.02 0.03
N VAL A 83 3.40 -13.92 -0.70
CA VAL A 83 2.48 -13.82 -1.84
C VAL A 83 2.88 -14.78 -2.96
N SER A 84 4.15 -14.85 -3.34
CA SER A 84 4.63 -15.81 -4.34
C SER A 84 4.46 -17.28 -3.92
N ALA A 85 4.59 -17.59 -2.62
CA ALA A 85 4.36 -18.95 -2.12
C ALA A 85 2.87 -19.36 -2.13
N ARG A 86 1.95 -18.41 -2.28
CA ARG A 86 0.49 -18.60 -2.31
C ARG A 86 -0.03 -19.58 -1.23
N PRO A 87 0.36 -19.43 0.04
CA PRO A 87 -0.09 -20.34 1.08
C PRO A 87 -1.61 -20.23 1.26
N ARG A 88 -2.26 -21.32 1.68
CA ARG A 88 -3.72 -21.37 1.82
C ARG A 88 -4.27 -20.21 2.66
N PHE A 89 -3.61 -19.86 3.76
CA PHE A 89 -4.07 -18.79 4.65
C PHE A 89 -4.16 -17.41 3.95
N LEU A 90 -3.31 -17.14 2.94
CA LEU A 90 -3.36 -15.89 2.19
C LEU A 90 -4.69 -15.79 1.41
N ARG A 91 -5.12 -16.90 0.81
CA ARG A 91 -6.40 -16.98 0.09
C ARG A 91 -7.57 -16.79 1.04
N GLU A 92 -7.53 -17.44 2.20
CA GLU A 92 -8.56 -17.27 3.22
C GLU A 92 -8.62 -15.81 3.72
N CYS A 93 -7.48 -15.16 3.94
CA CYS A 93 -7.43 -13.75 4.35
C CYS A 93 -8.05 -12.83 3.29
N VAL A 94 -7.69 -13.00 2.01
CA VAL A 94 -8.22 -12.17 0.93
C VAL A 94 -9.71 -12.40 0.73
N ASN A 95 -10.18 -13.65 0.74
CA ASN A 95 -11.60 -13.94 0.63
C ASN A 95 -12.37 -13.27 1.78
N ARG A 96 -11.99 -13.58 3.02
CA ARG A 96 -12.69 -13.09 4.20
C ARG A 96 -12.69 -11.56 4.34
N HIS A 97 -11.57 -10.90 4.05
CA HIS A 97 -11.40 -9.48 4.39
C HIS A 97 -11.50 -8.52 3.20
N LEU A 98 -11.25 -8.99 1.97
CA LEU A 98 -11.36 -8.16 0.77
C LEU A 98 -12.56 -8.55 -0.10
N ARG A 99 -12.84 -9.84 -0.30
CA ARG A 99 -13.97 -10.25 -1.14
C ARG A 99 -15.30 -10.16 -0.40
N ASP A 100 -15.33 -10.66 0.84
CA ASP A 100 -16.57 -10.87 1.58
C ASP A 100 -16.94 -9.69 2.49
N ALA A 101 -15.95 -8.93 2.97
CA ALA A 101 -16.13 -7.91 4.01
C ALA A 101 -15.75 -6.48 3.60
N LEU A 102 -15.25 -6.26 2.38
CA LEU A 102 -14.88 -4.91 1.95
C LEU A 102 -16.16 -4.08 1.70
N PRO A 103 -16.33 -2.91 2.35
CA PRO A 103 -17.51 -2.09 2.16
C PRO A 103 -17.73 -1.70 0.70
N GLN A 104 -19.00 -1.55 0.32
CA GLN A 104 -19.38 -1.07 -1.02
C GLN A 104 -18.96 0.38 -1.28
N SER A 105 -18.82 1.17 -0.22
CA SER A 105 -18.35 2.56 -0.28
C SER A 105 -16.86 2.71 -0.58
N VAL A 106 -16.06 1.66 -0.45
CA VAL A 106 -14.66 1.70 -0.90
C VAL A 106 -14.69 1.71 -2.42
N GLU A 107 -14.02 2.66 -3.07
CA GLU A 107 -13.92 2.69 -4.56
C GLU A 107 -12.49 2.41 -5.05
N LEU A 108 -11.50 2.68 -4.19
CA LEU A 108 -10.07 2.59 -4.47
C LEU A 108 -9.37 1.69 -3.46
N ILE A 109 -8.58 0.73 -3.95
CA ILE A 109 -7.68 -0.09 -3.15
C ILE A 109 -6.23 0.27 -3.51
N ILE A 110 -5.44 0.65 -2.51
CA ILE A 110 -4.01 0.90 -2.68
C ILE A 110 -3.22 -0.28 -2.12
N LEU A 111 -2.47 -0.94 -2.99
CA LEU A 111 -1.51 -1.98 -2.60
C LEU A 111 -0.12 -1.38 -2.47
N LEU A 112 0.45 -1.46 -1.27
CA LEU A 112 1.79 -0.95 -0.97
C LEU A 112 2.85 -2.00 -1.34
N GLY A 113 3.33 -1.90 -2.56
CA GLY A 113 4.30 -2.77 -3.19
C GLY A 113 4.17 -2.66 -4.70
N ALA A 114 5.20 -2.19 -5.38
CA ALA A 114 5.21 -1.97 -6.83
C ALA A 114 6.39 -2.69 -7.53
N GLU A 115 7.02 -3.65 -6.84
CA GLU A 115 7.95 -4.57 -7.49
C GLU A 115 7.18 -5.41 -8.52
N VAL A 116 7.75 -5.58 -9.73
CA VAL A 116 7.09 -6.24 -10.86
C VAL A 116 6.54 -7.62 -10.49
N GLY A 117 7.31 -8.44 -9.77
CA GLY A 117 6.86 -9.75 -9.32
C GLY A 117 5.64 -9.67 -8.39
N TYR A 118 5.68 -8.77 -7.41
CA TYR A 118 4.56 -8.57 -6.48
C TYR A 118 3.30 -8.09 -7.19
N VAL A 119 3.42 -7.14 -8.13
CA VAL A 119 2.28 -6.66 -8.94
C VAL A 119 1.65 -7.81 -9.71
N ARG A 120 2.46 -8.66 -10.34
CA ARG A 120 1.98 -9.82 -11.09
C ARG A 120 1.18 -10.78 -10.23
N GLU A 121 1.75 -11.17 -9.11
CA GLU A 121 1.10 -12.10 -8.19
C GLU A 121 -0.22 -11.54 -7.65
N MET A 122 -0.23 -10.26 -7.24
CA MET A 122 -1.43 -9.62 -6.71
C MET A 122 -2.55 -9.51 -7.74
N ARG A 123 -2.21 -9.23 -8.99
CA ARG A 123 -3.19 -9.18 -10.09
C ARG A 123 -3.81 -10.54 -10.35
N GLU A 124 -3.00 -11.57 -10.49
CA GLU A 124 -3.49 -12.94 -10.66
C GLU A 124 -4.37 -13.34 -9.46
N PHE A 125 -4.01 -12.90 -8.25
CA PHE A 125 -4.74 -13.23 -7.04
C PHE A 125 -6.08 -12.50 -6.87
N LEU A 126 -6.13 -11.22 -7.22
CA LEU A 126 -7.32 -10.37 -7.03
C LEU A 126 -8.24 -10.37 -8.24
N ALA A 127 -7.67 -10.13 -9.43
CA ALA A 127 -8.43 -10.02 -10.67
C ALA A 127 -8.74 -11.40 -11.28
N SER A 128 -7.97 -12.45 -10.94
CA SER A 128 -8.08 -13.78 -11.57
C SER A 128 -7.90 -13.72 -13.10
N GLU A 129 -7.09 -12.78 -13.58
CA GLU A 129 -6.79 -12.55 -15.00
C GLU A 129 -5.38 -13.02 -15.35
N VAL A 130 -5.23 -13.57 -16.56
CA VAL A 130 -3.90 -13.86 -17.14
C VAL A 130 -3.27 -12.55 -17.59
N MET A 131 -2.04 -12.31 -17.14
CA MET A 131 -1.41 -11.01 -17.36
C MET A 131 -0.93 -10.78 -18.80
N PRO A 132 -1.16 -9.57 -19.35
CA PRO A 132 -0.50 -9.15 -20.57
C PRO A 132 1.03 -8.98 -20.34
N PRO A 133 1.85 -8.96 -21.41
CA PRO A 133 3.30 -8.81 -21.29
C PRO A 133 3.73 -7.51 -20.58
N LYS A 134 2.93 -6.45 -20.72
CA LYS A 134 3.17 -5.15 -20.10
C LYS A 134 2.62 -5.12 -18.67
N ILE A 135 3.41 -4.60 -17.73
CA ILE A 135 2.95 -4.43 -16.35
C ILE A 135 1.95 -3.28 -16.26
N GLU A 136 0.81 -3.56 -15.65
CA GLU A 136 -0.18 -2.55 -15.28
C GLU A 136 -0.23 -2.44 -13.76
N TYR A 137 0.00 -1.23 -13.27
CA TYR A 137 -0.05 -0.85 -11.86
C TYR A 137 -1.45 -0.35 -11.46
N VAL A 138 -2.37 -0.28 -12.42
CA VAL A 138 -3.76 0.13 -12.26
C VAL A 138 -4.63 -0.89 -12.97
N TYR A 139 -5.62 -1.45 -12.29
CA TYR A 139 -6.55 -2.43 -12.85
C TYR A 139 -7.87 -2.46 -12.06
N GLN A 140 -8.89 -3.09 -12.62
CA GLN A 140 -10.13 -3.37 -11.89
C GLN A 140 -10.05 -4.75 -11.24
N ALA A 141 -10.39 -4.83 -9.96
CA ALA A 141 -10.58 -6.10 -9.27
C ALA A 141 -11.57 -5.92 -8.12
N LEU A 142 -12.35 -6.96 -7.82
CA LEU A 142 -13.36 -6.92 -6.76
C LEU A 142 -14.40 -5.79 -6.93
N GLY A 143 -14.63 -5.35 -8.16
CA GLY A 143 -15.49 -4.20 -8.47
C GLY A 143 -14.92 -2.86 -7.98
N ARG A 144 -13.59 -2.77 -7.82
CA ARG A 144 -12.86 -1.59 -7.35
C ARG A 144 -11.71 -1.26 -8.28
N THR A 145 -11.30 0.00 -8.28
CA THR A 145 -10.02 0.38 -8.86
C THR A 145 -8.91 -0.04 -7.90
N VAL A 146 -7.95 -0.82 -8.37
CA VAL A 146 -6.76 -1.21 -7.62
C VAL A 146 -5.55 -0.51 -8.21
N VAL A 147 -4.75 0.12 -7.35
CA VAL A 147 -3.49 0.76 -7.73
C VAL A 147 -2.35 0.24 -6.87
N HIS A 148 -1.15 0.23 -7.43
CA HIS A 148 0.07 -0.11 -6.71
C HIS A 148 0.92 1.14 -6.44
N LEU A 149 1.45 1.26 -5.24
CA LEU A 149 2.45 2.26 -4.88
C LEU A 149 3.73 1.56 -4.40
N PRO A 150 4.90 2.22 -4.45
CA PRO A 150 6.08 1.72 -3.73
C PRO A 150 5.73 1.41 -2.27
N HIS A 151 6.36 0.38 -1.70
CA HIS A 151 6.23 0.12 -0.27
C HIS A 151 6.87 1.30 0.50
N PRO A 152 6.25 1.83 1.56
CA PRO A 152 6.75 3.03 2.25
C PRO A 152 7.94 2.77 3.19
N SER A 153 8.47 1.55 3.30
CA SER A 153 9.60 1.25 4.21
C SER A 153 10.83 2.10 3.89
N GLY A 154 11.66 2.37 4.91
CA GLY A 154 12.90 3.15 4.73
C GLY A 154 13.86 2.56 3.68
N GLU A 155 13.90 1.24 3.52
CA GLU A 155 14.70 0.55 2.50
C GLU A 155 14.23 0.83 1.06
N ALA A 156 12.97 1.21 0.91
CA ALA A 156 12.35 1.52 -0.38
C ALA A 156 12.35 3.02 -0.69
N SER A 157 13.01 3.87 0.12
CA SER A 157 13.00 5.33 -0.09
C SER A 157 13.47 5.78 -1.47
N GLY A 158 14.36 5.03 -2.14
CA GLY A 158 14.74 5.31 -3.53
C GLY A 158 13.57 5.19 -4.51
N PHE A 159 12.78 4.12 -4.38
CA PHE A 159 11.57 3.90 -5.17
C PHE A 159 10.51 4.98 -4.90
N VAL A 160 10.31 5.35 -3.63
CA VAL A 160 9.39 6.42 -3.23
C VAL A 160 9.78 7.73 -3.91
N LYS A 161 11.06 8.13 -3.86
CA LYS A 161 11.53 9.37 -4.50
C LYS A 161 11.32 9.38 -6.01
N VAL A 162 11.59 8.28 -6.71
CA VAL A 162 11.31 8.18 -8.16
C VAL A 162 9.82 8.29 -8.44
N PHE A 163 8.98 7.60 -7.68
CA PHE A 163 7.52 7.67 -7.82
C PHE A 163 6.98 9.07 -7.55
N CYS A 164 7.48 9.76 -6.53
CA CYS A 164 7.08 11.13 -6.20
C CYS A 164 7.64 12.16 -7.19
N GLY A 165 8.56 11.77 -8.08
CA GLY A 165 9.21 12.68 -9.04
C GLY A 165 10.35 13.52 -8.45
N GLU A 166 10.82 13.17 -7.25
CA GLU A 166 11.94 13.84 -6.54
C GLU A 166 13.32 13.35 -7.04
N LYS A 167 13.34 12.29 -7.85
CA LYS A 167 14.56 11.70 -8.41
C LYS A 167 14.39 11.48 -9.91
N GLU A 168 15.03 12.34 -10.70
CA GLU A 168 14.94 12.31 -12.17
C GLU A 168 15.63 11.09 -12.80
N LYS A 169 16.76 10.66 -12.22
CA LYS A 169 17.55 9.51 -12.71
C LYS A 169 17.38 8.32 -11.77
N PRO A 170 16.54 7.32 -12.13
CA PRO A 170 16.37 6.13 -11.31
C PRO A 170 17.68 5.34 -11.22
N GLY A 171 17.91 4.69 -10.08
CA GLY A 171 18.93 3.65 -9.97
C GLY A 171 18.55 2.39 -10.76
N GLN A 172 19.48 1.44 -10.83
CA GLN A 172 19.35 0.22 -11.64
C GLN A 172 18.03 -0.54 -11.46
N ASN A 173 17.45 -0.54 -10.25
CA ASN A 173 16.22 -1.28 -9.94
C ASN A 173 14.98 -0.39 -9.78
N GLU A 174 15.11 0.93 -9.89
CA GLU A 174 14.02 1.87 -9.58
C GLU A 174 13.24 2.31 -10.83
N GLY A 175 13.70 1.97 -12.04
CA GLY A 175 13.15 2.46 -13.30
C GLY A 175 11.67 2.11 -13.51
N SER A 176 11.19 1.00 -12.92
CA SER A 176 9.78 0.61 -12.95
C SER A 176 8.85 1.64 -12.30
N MET A 177 9.36 2.49 -11.39
CA MET A 177 8.56 3.47 -10.67
C MET A 177 8.13 4.65 -11.55
N ILE A 178 8.86 4.93 -12.63
CA ILE A 178 8.46 5.94 -13.61
C ILE A 178 7.15 5.50 -14.28
N GLU A 179 7.10 4.26 -14.74
CA GLU A 179 5.90 3.69 -15.37
C GLU A 179 4.75 3.55 -14.37
N CYS A 180 5.05 3.12 -13.13
CA CYS A 180 4.08 3.09 -12.04
C CYS A 180 3.44 4.46 -11.82
N ARG A 181 4.24 5.51 -11.63
CA ARG A 181 3.77 6.90 -11.48
C ARG A 181 2.92 7.33 -12.67
N ARG A 182 3.40 7.06 -13.90
CA ARG A 182 2.72 7.44 -15.15
C ARG A 182 1.32 6.83 -15.27
N GLN A 183 1.10 5.64 -14.72
CA GLN A 183 -0.21 4.99 -14.72
C GLN A 183 -1.08 5.44 -13.54
N VAL A 184 -0.53 5.46 -12.33
CA VAL A 184 -1.30 5.63 -11.09
C VAL A 184 -1.79 7.05 -10.87
N VAL A 185 -0.92 8.06 -11.01
CA VAL A 185 -1.29 9.47 -10.76
C VAL A 185 -2.50 9.92 -11.58
N PRO A 186 -2.53 9.76 -12.92
CA PRO A 186 -3.71 10.16 -13.69
C PRO A 186 -4.94 9.29 -13.44
N ALA A 187 -4.78 8.02 -13.04
CA ALA A 187 -5.90 7.16 -12.71
C ALA A 187 -6.59 7.59 -11.41
N VAL A 188 -5.81 7.87 -10.36
CA VAL A 188 -6.34 8.36 -9.08
C VAL A 188 -6.95 9.75 -9.27
N ALA A 189 -6.31 10.65 -10.02
CA ALA A 189 -6.84 11.98 -10.29
C ALA A 189 -8.24 11.98 -10.91
N LYS A 190 -8.56 10.98 -11.76
CA LYS A 190 -9.90 10.81 -12.35
C LYS A 190 -10.95 10.32 -11.34
N LEU A 191 -10.53 9.63 -10.29
CA LEU A 191 -11.40 9.11 -9.23
C LEU A 191 -11.64 10.13 -8.11
N LEU A 192 -10.70 11.06 -7.87
CA LEU A 192 -10.81 12.04 -6.78
C LEU A 192 -12.18 12.74 -6.66
N PRO A 193 -12.89 13.10 -7.75
CA PRO A 193 -14.22 13.69 -7.63
C PRO A 193 -15.29 12.77 -7.02
N SER A 194 -15.18 11.44 -7.18
CA SER A 194 -16.14 10.47 -6.62
C SER A 194 -15.79 10.04 -5.20
N LEU A 195 -14.52 10.09 -4.82
CA LEU A 195 -14.03 9.64 -3.50
C LEU A 195 -14.48 10.48 -2.30
N GLY A 196 -15.24 11.57 -2.53
CA GLY A 196 -15.62 12.54 -1.51
C GLY A 196 -14.44 13.44 -1.12
N ARG A 197 -14.59 14.76 -1.25
CA ARG A 197 -13.55 15.68 -0.78
C ARG A 197 -13.71 15.93 0.72
N PRO A 198 -12.61 15.96 1.49
CA PRO A 198 -12.67 16.35 2.90
C PRO A 198 -13.18 17.79 3.14
N ASN A 199 -13.30 18.63 2.11
CA ASN A 199 -13.68 20.05 2.24
C ASN A 199 -15.18 20.37 2.09
N ASP A 200 -16.05 19.39 1.84
CA ASP A 200 -17.49 19.67 1.72
C ASP A 200 -18.21 19.70 3.08
N ALA A 201 -17.48 19.63 4.20
CA ALA A 201 -18.00 19.65 5.56
C ALA A 201 -17.91 21.03 6.27
N VAL A 202 -17.62 22.12 5.55
CA VAL A 202 -17.70 23.49 6.10
C VAL A 202 -18.65 24.30 5.23
N GLY A 203 -19.95 24.13 5.47
CA GLY A 203 -20.98 24.84 4.73
C GLY A 203 -22.38 24.54 5.26
N HIS A 204 -22.66 24.95 6.49
CA HIS A 204 -23.84 25.75 6.91
C HIS A 204 -23.92 25.89 8.43
#